data_AF-A0A7K0ETE9-F1
#
_entry.id   AF-A0A7K0ETE9-F1
#
_cell.length_a   1.000
_cell.length_b   1.000
_cell.length_c   1.000
_cell.angle_alpha   90.00
_cell.angle_beta   90.00
_cell.angle_gamma   90.00
#
_symmetry.space_group_name_H-M   'P 1'
#
loop_
_entity.id
_entity.type
_entity.pdbx_description
1 polymer ?
#
loop_
_entity_poly.entity_id
_entity_poly.type
_entity_poly.pdbx_seq_one_letter_code
_entity_poly.pdbx_strand_id
1 'polypeptide(L)'
;MNAIAEKIYKRVRQFWNDEYELNPGHRVIQSVEMTPDHQIEVTLGDFQFFLAEESGQLVAKLEAIPHVVTPSEDEMTQTVSHLAELLKNLTGDIPLKIVRA
;
A
#
# COMPACT_ATOMS: atom_id res chain seq x y z
N MET A 1 -6.61 -18.97 1.43
CA MET A 1 -6.27 -17.81 2.29
C MET A 1 -4.76 -17.71 2.35
N ASN A 2 -4.18 -16.63 1.83
CA ASN A 2 -2.73 -16.45 1.77
C ASN A 2 -2.21 -15.88 3.10
N ALA A 3 -1.37 -16.64 3.81
CA ALA A 3 -0.83 -16.26 5.11
C ALA A 3 0.21 -15.11 5.06
N ILE A 4 0.62 -14.65 3.87
CA ILE A 4 1.43 -13.43 3.69
C ILE A 4 0.51 -12.21 3.55
N ALA A 5 -0.52 -12.28 2.69
CA ALA A 5 -1.57 -11.25 2.61
C ALA A 5 -2.25 -11.01 3.98
N GLU A 6 -2.52 -12.09 4.73
CA GLU A 6 -3.06 -12.05 6.11
C GLU A 6 -2.19 -11.19 7.06
N LYS A 7 -0.86 -11.19 6.87
CA LYS A 7 0.09 -10.41 7.67
C LYS A 7 0.22 -8.97 7.17
N ILE A 8 0.31 -8.78 5.85
CA ILE A 8 0.38 -7.44 5.22
C ILE A 8 -0.85 -6.64 5.65
N TYR A 9 -2.06 -7.19 5.47
CA TYR A 9 -3.32 -6.52 5.83
C TYR A 9 -3.34 -6.08 7.29
N LYS A 10 -2.96 -6.98 8.21
CA LYS A 10 -2.88 -6.67 9.66
C LYS A 10 -1.86 -5.58 9.97
N ARG A 11 -0.72 -5.55 9.28
CA ARG A 11 0.32 -4.53 9.49
C ARG A 11 -0.04 -3.17 8.88
N VAL A 12 -0.65 -3.15 7.70
CA VAL A 12 -1.17 -1.91 7.09
C VAL A 12 -2.33 -1.35 7.93
N ARG A 13 -3.23 -2.20 8.45
CA ARG A 13 -4.23 -1.77 9.46
C ARG A 13 -3.62 -1.28 10.76
N GLN A 14 -2.48 -1.81 11.19
CA GLN A 14 -1.76 -1.23 12.33
C GLN A 14 -1.26 0.18 11.98
N PHE A 15 -0.59 0.38 10.84
CA PHE A 15 -0.13 1.72 10.44
C PHE A 15 -1.28 2.74 10.36
N TRP A 16 -2.47 2.31 9.93
CA TRP A 16 -3.67 3.14 9.95
C TRP A 16 -4.14 3.48 11.38
N ASN A 17 -4.26 2.47 12.26
CA ASN A 17 -4.66 2.68 13.67
C ASN A 17 -3.65 3.53 14.48
N ASP A 18 -2.36 3.42 14.13
CA ASP A 18 -1.26 4.14 14.78
C ASP A 18 -1.05 5.55 14.15
N GLU A 19 -1.97 6.01 13.27
CA GLU A 19 -1.92 7.27 12.49
C GLU A 19 -0.57 7.54 11.78
N TYR A 20 0.06 6.47 11.28
CA TYR A 20 1.44 6.50 10.81
C TYR A 20 1.61 7.25 9.48
N GLU A 21 2.51 8.24 9.47
CA GLU A 21 2.82 9.06 8.29
C GLU A 21 3.69 8.32 7.25
N LEU A 22 3.23 8.28 6.01
CA LEU A 22 4.00 7.80 4.86
C LEU A 22 4.76 8.95 4.18
N ASN A 23 6.01 8.68 3.82
CA ASN A 23 6.92 9.60 3.13
C ASN A 23 7.01 9.25 1.64
N PRO A 24 7.09 10.25 0.73
CA PRO A 24 7.02 11.69 0.97
C PRO A 24 5.60 12.20 1.26
N GLY A 25 5.52 13.43 1.78
CA GLY A 25 4.26 14.17 1.90
C GLY A 25 3.49 14.00 3.21
N HIS A 26 4.02 13.26 4.19
CA HIS A 26 3.40 13.06 5.52
C HIS A 26 1.96 12.51 5.43
N ARG A 27 1.75 11.54 4.53
CA ARG A 27 0.42 11.02 4.19
C ARG A 27 -0.06 10.02 5.24
N VAL A 28 -1.20 10.29 5.88
CA VAL A 28 -1.85 9.38 6.82
C VAL A 28 -2.90 8.54 6.08
N ILE A 29 -2.90 7.22 6.33
CA ILE A 29 -3.86 6.29 5.75
C ILE A 29 -5.29 6.66 6.21
N GLN A 30 -6.23 6.75 5.27
CA GLN A 30 -7.64 7.08 5.51
C GLN A 30 -8.51 5.83 5.66
N SER A 31 -8.23 4.78 4.88
CA SER A 31 -8.89 3.48 4.98
C SER A 31 -7.96 2.33 4.57
N VAL A 32 -8.24 1.14 5.11
CA VAL A 32 -7.58 -0.13 4.73
C VAL A 32 -8.61 -1.25 4.65
N GLU A 33 -8.88 -1.74 3.44
CA GLU A 33 -9.83 -2.82 3.20
C GLU A 33 -9.14 -4.02 2.53
N MET A 34 -9.74 -5.20 2.65
CA MET A 34 -9.25 -6.41 1.98
C MET A 34 -10.35 -6.93 1.06
N THR A 35 -10.06 -6.96 -0.23
CA THR A 35 -11.02 -7.26 -1.29
C THR A 35 -11.33 -8.77 -1.36
N PRO A 36 -12.43 -9.19 -2.01
CA PRO A 36 -12.76 -10.61 -2.15
C PRO A 36 -11.67 -11.46 -2.86
N ASP A 37 -10.91 -10.85 -3.77
CA ASP A 37 -9.76 -11.44 -4.46
C ASP A 37 -8.43 -11.34 -3.68
N HIS A 38 -8.49 -10.94 -2.39
CA HIS A 38 -7.37 -10.85 -1.45
C HIS A 38 -6.32 -9.77 -1.77
N GLN A 39 -6.69 -8.75 -2.54
CA GLN A 39 -5.93 -7.50 -2.59
C GLN A 39 -6.22 -6.67 -1.33
N ILE A 40 -5.32 -5.75 -1.00
CA ILE A 40 -5.45 -4.84 0.14
C ILE A 40 -5.53 -3.42 -0.43
N GLU A 41 -6.72 -2.82 -0.37
CA GLU A 41 -6.95 -1.45 -0.78
C GLU A 41 -6.47 -0.50 0.32
N VAL A 42 -5.69 0.51 -0.04
CA VAL A 42 -5.13 1.52 0.86
C VAL A 42 -5.33 2.90 0.25
N THR A 43 -6.04 3.76 0.98
CA THR A 43 -6.40 5.11 0.51
C THR A 43 -5.73 6.15 1.39
N LEU A 44 -5.02 7.12 0.80
CA LEU A 44 -4.25 8.13 1.54
C LEU A 44 -4.90 9.53 1.54
N GLY A 45 -5.92 9.74 0.71
CA GLY A 45 -6.69 10.99 0.63
C GLY A 45 -6.46 11.78 -0.66
N ASP A 46 -5.29 11.63 -1.30
CA ASP A 46 -4.97 12.22 -2.60
C ASP A 46 -4.76 11.18 -3.73
N PHE A 47 -4.37 9.96 -3.37
CA PHE A 47 -4.44 8.77 -4.23
C PHE A 47 -4.76 7.49 -3.43
N GLN A 48 -5.02 6.40 -4.15
CA GLN A 48 -5.25 5.07 -3.59
C GLN A 48 -4.35 4.03 -4.27
N PHE A 49 -4.12 2.90 -3.61
CA PHE A 49 -3.39 1.78 -4.23
C PHE A 49 -3.81 0.43 -3.65
N PHE A 50 -3.59 -0.62 -4.45
CA PHE A 50 -3.92 -2.00 -4.10
C PHE A 50 -2.63 -2.80 -3.93
N LEU A 51 -2.46 -3.49 -2.80
CA LEU A 51 -1.36 -4.41 -2.54
C LEU A 51 -1.81 -5.86 -2.69
N ALA A 52 -1.07 -6.66 -3.46
CA ALA A 52 -1.24 -8.10 -3.59
C ALA A 52 0.09 -8.82 -3.37
N GLU A 53 0.07 -10.07 -2.89
CA GLU A 53 1.25 -10.94 -2.95
C GLU A 53 1.08 -11.92 -4.10
N GLU A 54 1.94 -11.78 -5.12
CA GLU A 54 1.94 -12.60 -6.33
C GLU A 54 3.32 -13.25 -6.52
N SER A 55 3.37 -14.59 -6.49
CA SER A 55 4.57 -15.36 -6.85
C SER A 55 5.83 -15.02 -6.04
N GLY A 56 5.70 -14.57 -4.79
CA GLY A 56 6.80 -14.12 -3.94
C GLY A 56 7.20 -12.65 -4.16
N GLN A 57 6.35 -11.84 -4.79
CA GLN A 57 6.52 -10.39 -4.96
C GLN A 57 5.34 -9.64 -4.35
N LEU A 58 5.60 -8.45 -3.79
CA LEU A 58 4.58 -7.50 -3.38
C LEU A 58 4.23 -6.66 -4.60
N VAL A 59 3.07 -6.92 -5.21
CA VAL A 59 2.57 -6.14 -6.35
C VAL A 59 1.75 -4.98 -5.82
N ALA A 60 2.03 -3.77 -6.29
CA ALA A 60 1.32 -2.57 -5.89
C ALA A 60 0.74 -1.84 -7.11
N LYS A 61 -0.58 -1.72 -7.20
CA LYS A 61 -1.29 -1.04 -8.28
C LYS A 61 -1.68 0.37 -7.86
N LEU A 62 -1.16 1.40 -8.53
CA LEU A 62 -1.47 2.82 -8.25
C LEU A 62 -2.76 3.26 -8.95
N GLU A 63 -3.64 3.98 -8.26
CA GLU A 63 -4.87 4.57 -8.82
C GLU A 63 -5.15 6.00 -8.34
N ALA A 64 -5.68 6.82 -9.25
CA ALA A 64 -6.10 8.19 -8.98
C ALA A 64 -7.54 8.24 -8.43
N ILE A 65 -7.76 8.99 -7.35
CA ILE A 65 -9.11 9.19 -6.79
C ILE A 65 -9.86 10.23 -7.65
N PRO A 66 -11.07 9.92 -8.15
CA PRO A 66 -11.86 10.88 -8.93
C PRO A 66 -12.11 12.20 -8.19
N HIS A 67 -11.96 13.32 -8.91
CA HIS A 67 -12.13 14.69 -8.42
C HIS A 67 -11.11 15.18 -7.38
N VAL A 68 -10.07 14.40 -7.08
CA VAL A 68 -8.96 14.82 -6.20
C VAL A 68 -7.70 15.13 -7.04
N VAL A 69 -6.85 16.04 -6.55
CA VAL A 69 -5.57 16.37 -7.19
C VAL A 69 -4.57 15.25 -6.88
N THR A 70 -4.40 14.32 -7.81
CA THR A 70 -3.44 13.22 -7.68
C THR A 70 -1.99 13.72 -7.67
N PRO A 71 -1.09 13.17 -6.83
CA PRO A 71 0.32 13.50 -6.83
C PRO A 71 1.06 13.10 -8.12
N SER A 72 2.34 13.48 -8.22
CA SER A 72 3.20 12.99 -9.30
C SER A 72 3.45 11.48 -9.17
N GLU A 73 3.69 10.80 -10.29
CA GLU A 73 3.88 9.33 -10.28
C GLU A 73 5.12 8.91 -9.47
N ASP A 74 6.21 9.68 -9.53
CA ASP A 74 7.41 9.46 -8.73
C ASP A 74 7.11 9.57 -7.23
N GLU A 75 6.22 10.48 -6.83
CA GLU A 75 5.83 10.71 -5.44
C GLU A 75 4.89 9.61 -4.91
N MET A 76 3.92 9.17 -5.71
CA MET A 76 3.11 7.97 -5.41
C MET A 76 3.99 6.72 -5.30
N THR A 77 4.93 6.56 -6.22
CA THR A 77 5.92 5.47 -6.27
C THR A 77 6.79 5.45 -5.02
N GLN A 78 7.32 6.60 -4.59
CA GLN A 78 8.10 6.71 -3.36
C GLN A 78 7.24 6.41 -2.11
N THR A 79 6.00 6.90 -2.07
CA THR A 79 5.07 6.70 -0.95
C THR A 79 4.76 5.21 -0.73
N VAL A 80 4.49 4.48 -1.81
CA VAL A 80 4.28 3.02 -1.78
C VAL A 80 5.59 2.26 -1.49
N SER A 81 6.73 2.76 -1.97
CA SER A 81 8.05 2.17 -1.66
C SER A 81 8.38 2.26 -0.17
N HIS A 82 8.13 3.41 0.46
CA HIS A 82 8.29 3.61 1.90
C HIS A 82 7.39 2.65 2.71
N LEU A 83 6.12 2.49 2.33
CA LEU A 83 5.25 1.49 2.96
C LEU A 83 5.79 0.06 2.79
N ALA A 84 6.29 -0.30 1.60
CA ALA A 84 6.88 -1.61 1.37
C ALA A 84 8.12 -1.86 2.24
N GLU A 85 9.01 -0.87 2.40
CA GLU A 85 10.16 -0.94 3.29
C GLU A 85 9.75 -1.16 4.76
N LEU A 86 8.71 -0.47 5.22
CA LEU A 86 8.14 -0.66 6.55
C LEU A 86 7.52 -2.06 6.74
N LEU A 87 7.01 -2.68 5.67
CA LEU A 87 6.49 -4.05 5.64
C LEU A 87 7.59 -5.12 5.60
N LYS A 88 8.77 -4.85 5.03
CA LYS A 88 9.90 -5.82 4.95
C LYS A 88 10.29 -6.40 6.32
N ASN A 89 10.20 -5.60 7.38
CA ASN A 89 10.45 -6.02 8.77
C ASN A 89 9.50 -7.14 9.27
N LEU A 90 8.41 -7.42 8.57
CA LEU A 90 7.36 -8.36 8.97
C LEU A 90 7.10 -9.45 7.92
N THR A 91 7.36 -9.18 6.63
CA THR A 91 7.24 -10.15 5.54
C THR A 91 8.57 -10.76 5.08
N GLY A 92 9.71 -10.20 5.51
CA GLY A 92 11.01 -10.43 4.87
C GLY A 92 11.20 -9.52 3.65
N ASP A 93 12.37 -9.61 3.01
CA ASP A 93 12.76 -8.80 1.84
C ASP A 93 12.04 -9.26 0.56
N ILE A 94 10.71 -9.13 0.56
CA ILE A 94 9.86 -9.37 -0.61
C ILE A 94 10.09 -8.25 -1.62
N PRO A 95 10.43 -8.54 -2.89
CA PRO A 95 10.57 -7.53 -3.93
C PRO A 95 9.25 -6.79 -4.17
N LEU A 96 9.30 -5.46 -4.16
CA LEU A 96 8.19 -4.61 -4.59
C LEU A 96 8.16 -4.50 -6.12
N LYS A 97 6.98 -4.66 -6.71
CA LYS A 97 6.70 -4.42 -8.13
C LYS A 97 5.52 -3.48 -8.25
N ILE A 98 5.78 -2.22 -8.59
CA ILE A 98 4.72 -1.24 -8.86
C ILE A 98 4.20 -1.44 -10.30
N VAL A 99 2.88 -1.41 -10.45
CA VAL A 99 2.16 -1.48 -11.73
C VAL A 99 1.18 -0.32 -11.84
N ARG A 100 0.96 0.17 -13.06
CA ARG A 100 -0.04 1.20 -13.35
C ARG A 100 -1.40 0.56 -13.61
N ALA A 101 -2.48 1.26 -13.24
CA ALA A 101 -3.84 0.97 -13.68
C ALA A 101 -4.06 1.34 -15.15
#